data_AF-A0A3R9F456-F1
#
_entry.id   AF-A0A3R9F456-F1
#
_cell.length_a   1.000
_cell.length_b   1.000
_cell.length_c   1.000
_cell.angle_alpha   90.00
_cell.angle_beta   90.00
_cell.angle_gamma   90.00
#
_symmetry.space_group_name_H-M   'P 1'
#
loop_
_entity.id
_entity.type
_entity.pdbx_description
1 polymer ?
#
loop_
_entity_poly.entity_id
_entity_poly.type
_entity_poly.pdbx_seq_one_letter_code
_entity_poly.pdbx_strand_id
1 'polypeptide(L)'
;MKELKSEAPGWIGLGFGFIGYTMFMFFLLSERTNGIHYFENLALFNKNIMYLMSFLLVTMSIGKKRLFTDEKGNSPLWIDVYVAPFIFFLIGILFPAMFFVLITK
;
A
#
# COMPACT_ATOMS: atom_id res chain seq x y z
N MET A 1 -26.28 9.88 -18.61
CA MET A 1 -25.38 8.70 -18.55
C MET A 1 -24.50 8.87 -17.33
N LYS A 2 -24.62 7.99 -16.33
CA LYS A 2 -23.63 7.92 -15.24
C LYS A 2 -22.34 7.47 -15.90
N GLU A 3 -21.34 8.34 -15.98
CA GLU A 3 -19.98 7.90 -16.27
C GLU A 3 -19.64 6.82 -15.24
N LEU A 4 -19.42 5.58 -15.69
CA LEU A 4 -18.75 4.60 -14.87
C LEU A 4 -17.38 5.21 -14.56
N LYS A 5 -17.23 5.81 -13.37
CA LYS A 5 -15.93 6.15 -12.82
C LYS A 5 -15.16 4.84 -12.77
N SER A 6 -14.26 4.66 -13.73
CA SER A 6 -13.54 3.40 -13.90
C SER A 6 -12.82 3.08 -12.59
N GLU A 7 -13.17 1.96 -11.96
CA GLU A 7 -12.48 1.47 -10.76
C GLU A 7 -11.09 0.89 -11.09
N ALA A 8 -10.79 0.72 -12.38
CA ALA A 8 -9.54 0.10 -12.86
C ALA A 8 -8.26 0.72 -12.26
N PRO A 9 -8.12 2.05 -12.11
CA PRO A 9 -6.92 2.64 -11.51
C PRO A 9 -6.70 2.18 -10.06
N GLY A 10 -7.77 2.01 -9.27
CA GLY A 10 -7.69 1.50 -7.90
C GLY A 10 -7.18 0.07 -7.87
N TRP A 11 -7.77 -0.81 -8.69
CA TRP A 11 -7.36 -2.21 -8.80
C TRP A 11 -5.92 -2.38 -9.32
N ILE A 12 -5.52 -1.55 -10.29
CA ILE A 12 -4.13 -1.49 -10.77
C ILE A 12 -3.20 -1.11 -9.62
N GLY A 13 -3.53 -0.07 -8.85
CA GLY A 13 -2.77 0.33 -7.67
C GLY A 13 -2.61 -0.79 -6.66
N LEU A 14 -3.70 -1.49 -6.33
CA LEU A 14 -3.68 -2.65 -5.43
C LEU A 14 -2.76 -3.76 -5.94
N GLY A 15 -2.88 -4.12 -7.22
CA GLY A 15 -2.03 -5.13 -7.85
C GLY A 15 -0.54 -4.74 -7.82
N PHE A 16 -0.21 -3.49 -8.14
CA PHE A 16 1.16 -2.99 -8.06
C PHE A 16 1.73 -3.02 -6.64
N GLY A 17 0.93 -2.65 -5.63
CA GLY A 17 1.36 -2.70 -4.23
C GLY A 17 1.65 -4.14 -3.79
N PHE A 18 0.75 -5.05 -4.15
CA PHE A 18 0.87 -6.46 -3.82
C PHE A 18 2.09 -7.11 -4.49
N ILE A 19 2.18 -7.01 -5.82
CA ILE A 19 3.25 -7.63 -6.61
C ILE A 19 4.59 -6.98 -6.25
N GLY A 20 4.64 -5.65 -6.21
CA GLY A 20 5.87 -4.91 -5.93
C GLY A 20 6.46 -5.25 -4.57
N TYR A 21 5.64 -5.27 -3.52
CA TYR A 21 6.13 -5.64 -2.19
C TYR A 21 6.53 -7.11 -2.08
N THR A 22 5.78 -8.00 -2.74
CA THR A 22 6.09 -9.43 -2.77
C THR A 22 7.43 -9.69 -3.46
N MET A 23 7.67 -9.06 -4.62
CA MET A 23 8.95 -9.15 -5.32
C MET A 23 10.11 -8.61 -4.47
N PHE A 24 9.91 -7.47 -3.81
CA PHE A 24 10.89 -6.89 -2.90
C PHE A 24 11.25 -7.84 -1.75
N MET A 25 10.26 -8.49 -1.13
CA MET A 25 10.51 -9.45 -0.07
C MET A 25 11.22 -10.70 -0.54
N PHE A 26 10.87 -11.24 -1.72
CA PHE A 26 11.59 -12.36 -2.30
C PHE A 26 13.04 -12.01 -2.65
N PHE A 27 13.29 -10.80 -3.14
CA PHE A 27 14.64 -10.30 -3.34
C PHE A 27 15.43 -10.29 -2.03
N LEU A 28 14.88 -9.71 -0.95
CA LEU A 28 15.55 -9.69 0.36
C LEU A 28 15.81 -11.10 0.93
N LEU A 29 14.89 -12.04 0.70
CA LEU A 29 15.07 -13.43 1.11
C LEU A 29 16.17 -14.12 0.29
N SER A 30 16.21 -13.89 -1.02
CA SER A 30 17.26 -14.40 -1.91
C SER A 30 18.64 -13.90 -1.48
N GLU A 31 18.78 -12.60 -1.22
CA GLU A 31 20.04 -12.01 -0.77
C GLU A 31 20.49 -12.58 0.57
N ARG A 32 19.55 -12.82 1.49
CA ARG A 32 19.83 -13.49 2.77
C ARG A 32 20.34 -14.92 2.57
N THR A 33 19.80 -15.67 1.60
CA THR A 33 20.33 -17.01 1.28
C THR A 33 21.75 -16.98 0.71
N ASN A 34 22.15 -15.87 0.11
CA ASN A 34 23.52 -15.62 -0.37
C ASN A 34 24.44 -15.02 0.71
N GLY A 35 23.96 -14.90 1.96
CA GLY A 35 24.73 -14.37 3.10
C GLY A 35 24.74 -12.84 3.20
N ILE A 36 23.96 -12.13 2.39
CA ILE A 36 23.83 -10.67 2.44
C ILE A 36 22.60 -10.31 3.29
N HIS A 37 22.84 -9.73 4.47
CA HIS A 37 21.79 -9.39 5.44
C HIS A 37 21.51 -7.88 5.46
N TYR A 38 20.66 -7.39 4.54
CA TYR A 38 20.23 -5.97 4.55
C TYR A 38 19.49 -5.59 5.84
N PHE A 39 18.69 -6.51 6.37
CA PHE A 39 17.99 -6.37 7.64
C PHE A 39 18.24 -7.62 8.48
N GLU A 40 18.68 -7.45 9.71
CA GLU A 40 18.85 -8.57 10.65
C GLU A 40 17.50 -9.22 10.96
N ASN A 41 16.46 -8.40 11.19
CA ASN A 41 15.13 -8.87 11.53
C ASN A 41 14.09 -8.45 10.47
N LEU A 42 13.87 -9.31 9.49
CA LEU A 42 12.86 -9.13 8.44
C LEU A 42 11.44 -9.06 9.01
N ALA A 43 11.13 -9.82 10.07
CA ALA A 43 9.80 -9.74 10.71
C ALA A 43 9.56 -8.37 11.35
N LEU A 44 10.56 -7.79 12.03
CA LEU A 44 10.47 -6.45 12.60
C LEU A 44 10.36 -5.38 11.50
N PHE A 45 11.12 -5.51 10.42
CA PHE A 45 11.01 -4.64 9.26
C PHE A 45 9.58 -4.66 8.69
N ASN A 46 9.03 -5.85 8.42
CA ASN A 46 7.66 -5.98 7.92
C ASN A 46 6.60 -5.43 8.90
N LYS A 47 6.78 -5.63 10.22
CA LYS A 47 5.90 -5.02 11.23
C LYS A 47 5.94 -3.49 11.18
N ASN A 48 7.12 -2.89 11.04
CA ASN A 48 7.27 -1.44 10.92
C ASN A 48 6.62 -0.91 9.64
N ILE A 49 6.77 -1.62 8.52
CA ILE A 49 6.05 -1.30 7.28
C ILE A 49 4.54 -1.36 7.50
N MET A 50 4.02 -2.40 8.15
CA MET A 50 2.58 -2.49 8.44
C MET A 50 2.08 -1.31 9.27
N TYR A 51 2.80 -0.91 10.32
CA TYR A 51 2.44 0.24 11.14
C TYR A 51 2.46 1.53 10.31
N LEU A 52 3.49 1.74 9.50
CA LEU A 52 3.61 2.92 8.65
C LEU A 52 2.48 2.98 7.62
N MET A 53 2.20 1.88 6.90
CA MET A 53 1.13 1.83 5.90
C MET A 53 -0.24 2.05 6.54
N SER A 54 -0.48 1.48 7.72
CA SER A 54 -1.72 1.70 8.48
C SER A 54 -1.85 3.16 8.91
N PHE A 55 -0.78 3.77 9.40
CA PHE A 55 -0.75 5.19 9.77
C PHE A 55 -1.04 6.09 8.56
N LEU A 56 -0.41 5.81 7.41
CA LEU A 56 -0.64 6.54 6.16
C LEU A 56 -2.09 6.39 5.69
N LEU A 57 -2.66 5.18 5.72
CA LEU A 57 -4.05 4.94 5.35
C LEU A 57 -5.03 5.74 6.22
N VAL A 58 -4.83 5.74 7.54
CA VAL A 58 -5.66 6.51 8.47
C VAL A 58 -5.52 8.00 8.19
N THR A 59 -4.28 8.49 8.07
CA THR A 59 -4.01 9.92 7.84
C THR A 59 -4.57 10.39 6.51
N MET A 60 -4.44 9.59 5.45
CA MET A 60 -4.99 9.90 4.12
C MET A 60 -6.51 9.80 4.09
N SER A 61 -7.12 8.87 4.82
CA SER A 61 -8.58 8.79 4.94
C SER A 61 -9.16 10.02 5.64
N ILE A 62 -8.55 10.43 6.77
CA ILE A 62 -8.93 11.64 7.51
C ILE A 62 -8.66 12.89 6.67
N GLY A 63 -7.50 12.96 6.02
CA GLY A 63 -7.11 14.05 5.12
C GLY A 63 -8.05 14.18 3.93
N LYS A 64 -8.42 13.06 3.30
CA LYS A 64 -9.40 13.04 2.20
C LYS A 64 -10.71 13.71 2.63
N LYS A 65 -11.26 13.27 3.75
CA LYS A 65 -12.53 13.77 4.26
C LYS A 65 -12.48 15.26 4.66
N ARG A 66 -11.35 15.74 5.18
CA ARG A 66 -11.23 17.11 5.70
C ARG A 66 -10.75 18.16 4.69
N LEU A 67 -9.88 17.78 3.76
CA LEU A 67 -9.15 18.73 2.91
C LEU A 67 -9.52 18.62 1.42
N PHE A 68 -10.13 17.51 1.03
CA PHE A 68 -10.17 17.06 -0.35
C PHE A 68 -11.57 16.67 -0.82
N THR A 69 -12.56 16.89 0.04
CA THR A 69 -13.97 16.66 -0.27
C THR A 69 -14.74 17.94 0.02
N ASP A 70 -15.50 18.44 -0.95
CA ASP A 70 -16.37 19.60 -0.78
C ASP A 70 -17.55 19.26 0.16
N GLU A 71 -18.32 20.25 0.62
CA GLU A 71 -19.49 20.07 1.51
C GLU A 71 -20.53 19.08 0.95
N LYS A 72 -20.52 18.89 -0.38
CA LYS A 72 -21.38 17.95 -1.12
C LYS A 72 -20.79 16.53 -1.28
N GLY A 73 -19.61 16.26 -0.73
CA GLY A 73 -18.97 14.93 -0.81
C GLY A 73 -18.24 14.65 -2.12
N ASN A 74 -18.05 15.66 -2.99
CA ASN A 74 -17.33 15.51 -4.25
C ASN A 74 -15.84 15.79 -4.06
N SER A 75 -14.99 14.91 -4.57
CA SER A 75 -13.55 15.12 -4.65
C SER A 75 -13.14 15.68 -6.02
N PRO A 76 -12.13 16.56 -6.08
CA PRO A 76 -11.49 16.97 -7.33
C PRO A 76 -11.00 15.77 -8.15
N LEU A 77 -11.06 15.87 -9.47
CA LEU A 77 -10.69 14.79 -10.40
C LEU A 77 -9.28 14.24 -10.15
N TRP A 78 -8.31 15.09 -9.85
CA TRP A 78 -6.92 14.68 -9.59
C TRP A 78 -6.79 13.76 -8.36
N ILE A 79 -7.68 13.89 -7.37
CA ILE A 79 -7.67 13.05 -6.17
C ILE A 79 -8.16 11.64 -6.51
N ASP A 80 -9.18 11.55 -7.34
CA ASP A 80 -9.69 10.25 -7.79
C ASP A 80 -8.74 9.54 -8.74
N VAL A 81 -7.95 10.30 -9.51
CA VAL A 81 -6.97 9.74 -10.45
C VAL A 81 -5.66 9.32 -9.78
N TYR A 82 -5.17 10.07 -8.78
CA TYR A 82 -3.84 9.81 -8.20
C TYR A 82 -3.90 9.31 -6.75
N VAL A 83 -4.73 9.93 -5.90
CA VAL A 83 -4.78 9.59 -4.47
C VAL A 83 -5.52 8.29 -4.23
N ALA A 84 -6.63 8.05 -4.94
CA ALA A 84 -7.38 6.81 -4.79
C ALA A 84 -6.55 5.57 -5.19
N PRO A 85 -5.87 5.51 -6.35
CA PRO A 85 -4.97 4.39 -6.67
C PRO A 85 -3.84 4.21 -5.67
N PHE A 86 -3.28 5.31 -5.15
CA PHE A 86 -2.24 5.24 -4.13
C PHE A 86 -2.74 4.61 -2.82
N ILE A 87 -3.94 4.96 -2.37
CA ILE A 87 -4.57 4.31 -1.20
C ILE A 87 -4.70 2.81 -1.42
N PHE A 88 -5.17 2.39 -2.59
CA PHE A 88 -5.28 0.98 -2.94
C PHE A 88 -3.91 0.28 -3.02
N PHE A 89 -2.88 0.98 -3.49
CA PHE A 89 -1.50 0.50 -3.46
C PHE A 89 -1.01 0.22 -2.02
N LEU A 90 -1.26 1.14 -1.07
CA LEU A 90 -0.92 0.91 0.34
C LEU A 90 -1.64 -0.32 0.92
N ILE A 91 -2.92 -0.52 0.57
CA ILE A 91 -3.67 -1.73 0.93
C ILE A 91 -3.03 -2.97 0.31
N GLY A 92 -2.63 -2.88 -0.97
CA GLY A 92 -1.93 -3.95 -1.68
C GLY A 92 -0.64 -4.38 -0.98
N ILE A 93 0.10 -3.46 -0.37
CA ILE A 93 1.31 -3.75 0.42
C ILE A 93 1.00 -4.46 1.74
N LEU A 94 -0.11 -4.11 2.40
CA LEU A 94 -0.43 -4.64 3.74
C LEU A 94 -0.60 -6.17 3.76
N PHE A 95 -1.25 -6.74 2.74
CA PHE A 95 -1.45 -8.19 2.64
C PHE A 95 -0.15 -9.01 2.62
N PRO A 96 0.79 -8.77 1.68
CA PRO A 96 2.06 -9.48 1.67
C PRO A 96 2.90 -9.12 2.89
N ALA A 97 2.89 -7.87 3.37
CA ALA A 97 3.60 -7.52 4.61
C ALA A 97 3.14 -8.37 5.81
N MET A 98 1.83 -8.56 6.00
CA MET A 98 1.29 -9.46 7.04
C MET A 98 1.76 -10.90 6.86
N PHE A 99 1.72 -11.41 5.63
CA PHE A 99 2.20 -12.75 5.32
C PHE A 99 3.69 -12.91 5.68
N PHE A 100 4.53 -11.98 5.25
CA PHE A 100 5.97 -12.01 5.51
C PHE A 100 6.31 -11.84 7.00
N VAL A 101 5.55 -11.07 7.78
CA VAL A 101 5.70 -11.05 9.26
C VAL A 101 5.56 -12.46 9.85
N LEU A 102 4.67 -13.30 9.32
CA LEU A 102 4.44 -14.64 9.85
C LEU A 102 5.54 -15.64 9.47
N ILE A 103 6.06 -15.53 8.25
CA ILE A 103 7.02 -16.52 7.70
C ILE A 103 8.49 -16.14 7.91
N THR A 104 8.82 -14.87 8.14
CA THR A 104 10.21 -14.42 8.36
C THR A 104 10.55 -14.20 9.84
N LYS A 105 9.87 -14.93 10.73
CA LYS A 105 10.15 -14.91 12.17
C LYS A 105 11.51 -15.50 12.50
#